data_AF-A0A4V1IR16-F1
#
_entry.id   AF-A0A4V1IR16-F1
#
_cell.length_a   1.000
_cell.length_b   1.000
_cell.length_c   1.000
_cell.angle_alpha   90.00
_cell.angle_beta   90.00
_cell.angle_gamma   90.00
#
_symmetry.space_group_name_H-M   'P 1'
#
loop_
_entity.id
_entity.type
_entity.pdbx_description
1 polymer ?
#
loop_
_entity_poly.entity_id
_entity_poly.type
_entity_poly.pdbx_seq_one_letter_code
_entity_poly.pdbx_strand_id
1 'polypeptide(L)'
;MATSFAIECRRTDRLSYAPALRAYIADSYAEDPDSYIDDLRNLDGLRGDIVVPDAHPASLNKLLKYYGQLVYLGSKFPIDEHHVCLCIRLSQTKNLVERYPS
;
A
#
# COMPACT_ATOMS: atom_id res chain seq x y z
N MET A 1 -37.37 -2.87 -1.01
CA MET A 1 -36.29 -2.51 -1.96
C MET A 1 -35.06 -2.18 -1.14
N ALA A 2 -34.04 -3.04 -1.13
CA ALA A 2 -32.83 -2.82 -0.32
C ALA A 2 -31.89 -1.87 -1.07
N THR A 3 -31.65 -0.69 -0.52
CA THR A 3 -30.63 0.23 -1.01
C THR A 3 -29.27 -0.24 -0.51
N SER A 4 -28.49 -0.90 -1.37
CA SER A 4 -27.10 -1.24 -1.10
C SER A 4 -26.24 0.03 -1.21
N PHE A 5 -25.54 0.37 -0.14
CA PHE A 5 -24.56 1.46 -0.14
C PHE A 5 -23.18 0.88 -0.44
N ALA A 6 -22.51 1.41 -1.47
CA ALA A 6 -21.13 1.06 -1.81
C ALA A 6 -20.24 2.29 -1.64
N ILE A 7 -19.03 2.09 -1.11
CA ILE A 7 -18.02 3.14 -0.95
C ILE A 7 -17.02 3.02 -2.09
N GLU A 8 -16.68 4.14 -2.72
CA GLU A 8 -15.66 4.19 -3.77
C GLU A 8 -14.28 3.82 -3.22
N CYS A 9 -13.54 3.01 -3.99
CA CYS A 9 -12.19 2.62 -3.63
C CYS A 9 -11.25 3.84 -3.64
N ARG A 10 -10.49 4.01 -2.56
CA ARG A 10 -9.51 5.09 -2.42
C ARG A 10 -8.40 4.91 -3.45
N ARG A 11 -8.03 6.00 -4.15
CA ARG A 11 -6.91 5.98 -5.10
C ARG A 11 -5.61 6.37 -4.40
N THR A 12 -4.52 5.73 -4.81
CA THR A 12 -3.16 5.99 -4.32
C THR A 12 -2.22 6.23 -5.50
N ASP A 13 -1.27 7.15 -5.35
CA ASP A 13 -0.28 7.45 -6.39
C ASP A 13 0.71 6.29 -6.55
N ARG A 14 1.39 6.15 -7.70
CA ARG A 14 2.51 5.20 -7.85
C ARG A 14 3.73 5.70 -7.06
N LEU A 15 4.28 4.85 -6.20
CA LEU A 15 5.49 5.10 -5.40
C LEU A 15 6.29 3.80 -5.35
N SER A 16 7.62 3.88 -5.34
CA SER A 16 8.50 2.72 -5.17
C SER A 16 9.06 2.73 -3.75
N TYR A 17 8.96 1.60 -3.06
CA TYR A 17 9.51 1.43 -1.72
C TYR A 17 10.97 0.96 -1.75
N ALA A 18 11.44 0.43 -2.88
CA ALA A 18 12.76 -0.17 -3.01
C ALA A 18 13.93 0.77 -2.63
N PRO A 19 13.98 2.06 -3.02
CA PRO A 19 15.11 2.92 -2.69
C PRO A 19 15.25 3.16 -1.18
N ALA A 20 14.14 3.44 -0.50
CA ALA A 20 14.14 3.71 0.94
C ALA A 20 14.47 2.46 1.77
N LEU A 21 13.91 1.31 1.39
CA LEU A 21 14.19 0.04 2.09
C LEU A 21 15.62 -0.44 1.87
N ARG A 22 16.19 -0.30 0.67
CA ARG A 22 17.60 -0.65 0.41
C ARG A 22 18.56 0.19 1.23
N ALA A 23 18.32 1.50 1.31
CA ALA A 23 19.13 2.39 2.14
C ALA A 23 19.06 1.98 3.62
N TYR A 24 17.87 1.66 4.12
CA TYR A 24 17.68 1.22 5.50
C TYR A 24 18.34 -0.12 5.79
N ILE A 25 18.22 -1.10 4.90
CA ILE A 25 18.83 -2.43 5.09
C ILE A 25 20.35 -2.32 5.17
N ALA A 26 20.95 -1.54 4.27
CA ALA A 26 22.39 -1.30 4.26
C ALA A 26 22.87 -0.58 5.53
N ASP A 27 22.10 0.39 6.03
CA ASP A 27 22.48 1.21 7.19
C ASP A 27 22.23 0.51 8.54
N SER A 28 21.07 -0.13 8.72
CA SER A 28 20.64 -0.69 10.01
C SER A 28 21.04 -2.15 10.21
N TYR A 29 21.08 -2.97 9.15
CA TYR A 29 21.42 -4.39 9.25
C TYR A 29 22.83 -4.72 8.76
N ALA A 30 23.51 -3.77 8.10
CA ALA A 30 24.81 -3.99 7.44
C ALA A 30 24.79 -5.19 6.47
N GLU A 31 23.62 -5.49 5.91
CA GLU A 31 23.40 -6.55 4.94
C GLU A 31 23.49 -5.99 3.52
N ASP A 32 23.77 -6.86 2.54
CA ASP A 32 23.76 -6.48 1.14
C ASP A 32 22.31 -6.24 0.66
N PRO A 33 21.93 -4.98 0.31
CA PRO A 33 20.60 -4.66 -0.16
C PRO A 33 20.21 -5.39 -1.46
N ASP A 34 21.19 -5.88 -2.23
CA ASP A 34 20.92 -6.63 -3.45
C ASP A 34 20.33 -8.02 -3.18
N SER A 35 20.55 -8.57 -1.99
CA SER A 35 19.94 -9.83 -1.54
C SER A 35 18.41 -9.77 -1.47
N TYR A 36 17.85 -8.56 -1.39
CA TYR A 36 16.41 -8.31 -1.24
C TYR A 36 15.76 -7.68 -2.47
N ILE A 37 16.48 -7.54 -3.59
CA ILE A 37 15.97 -6.89 -4.81
C ILE A 37 14.70 -7.55 -5.33
N ASP A 38 14.63 -8.89 -5.32
CA ASP A 38 13.46 -9.60 -5.81
C ASP A 38 12.23 -9.39 -4.91
N ASP A 39 12.42 -9.38 -3.59
CA ASP A 39 11.35 -9.11 -2.63
C ASP A 39 10.82 -7.69 -2.77
N LEU A 40 11.71 -6.71 -2.93
CA LEU A 40 11.35 -5.31 -3.15
C LEU A 40 10.62 -5.12 -4.49
N ARG A 41 11.07 -5.82 -5.54
CA ARG A 41 10.41 -5.79 -6.85
C ARG A 41 9.01 -6.40 -6.78
N ASN A 42 8.84 -7.50 -6.02
CA ASN A 42 7.53 -8.10 -5.78
C ASN A 42 6.60 -7.15 -5.02
N LEU A 43 7.10 -6.44 -4.00
CA LEU A 43 6.33 -5.46 -3.24
C LEU A 43 5.86 -4.29 -4.13
N ASP A 44 6.75 -3.73 -4.95
CA ASP A 44 6.41 -2.66 -5.89
C ASP A 44 5.43 -3.14 -6.98
N GLY A 45 5.55 -4.40 -7.42
CA GLY A 45 4.61 -5.03 -8.33
C GLY A 45 3.20 -5.14 -7.74
N LEU A 46 3.09 -5.67 -6.51
CA LEU A 46 1.82 -5.74 -5.76
C LEU A 46 1.21 -4.34 -5.55
N ARG A 47 2.06 -3.34 -5.33
CA ARG A 47 1.63 -1.95 -5.20
C ARG A 47 1.06 -1.40 -6.52
N GLY A 48 1.74 -1.65 -7.64
CA GLY A 48 1.25 -1.26 -8.97
C GLY A 48 -0.10 -1.89 -9.31
N ASP A 49 -0.30 -3.14 -8.88
CA ASP A 49 -1.52 -3.93 -9.02
C ASP A 49 -2.72 -3.33 -8.26
N ILE A 50 -2.50 -2.66 -7.13
CA ILE A 50 -3.58 -2.08 -6.31
C ILE A 50 -3.85 -0.59 -6.58
N VAL A 51 -2.99 0.09 -7.33
CA VAL A 51 -3.14 1.53 -7.68
C VAL A 51 -4.36 1.77 -8.57
N VAL A 52 -4.68 0.81 -9.44
CA VAL A 52 -5.89 0.82 -10.28
C VAL A 52 -6.73 -0.41 -9.91
N PRO A 53 -7.51 -0.33 -8.82
CA PRO A 53 -8.32 -1.45 -8.38
C PRO A 53 -9.49 -1.63 -9.35
N ASP A 54 -9.48 -2.71 -10.13
CA ASP A 54 -10.65 -3.15 -10.88
C ASP A 54 -11.69 -3.75 -9.91
N ALA A 55 -12.98 -3.57 -10.20
CA ALA A 55 -14.10 -4.10 -9.41
C ALA A 55 -14.29 -5.63 -9.55
N HIS A 56 -13.18 -6.37 -9.64
CA HIS A 56 -13.14 -7.81 -9.81
C HIS A 56 -12.68 -8.49 -8.51
N PRO A 57 -13.24 -9.66 -8.13
CA PRO A 57 -12.80 -10.42 -6.94
C PRO A 57 -11.29 -10.72 -6.92
N ALA A 58 -10.67 -10.84 -8.09
CA ALA A 58 -9.22 -11.03 -8.23
C ALA A 58 -8.41 -9.84 -7.65
N SER A 59 -8.92 -8.61 -7.76
CA SER A 59 -8.29 -7.41 -7.22
C SER A 59 -8.29 -7.41 -5.69
N LEU A 60 -9.33 -7.97 -5.06
CA LEU A 60 -9.39 -8.12 -3.61
C LEU A 60 -8.27 -9.05 -3.10
N ASN A 61 -8.03 -10.17 -3.79
CA ASN A 61 -6.94 -11.07 -3.44
C ASN A 61 -5.56 -10.39 -3.56
N LYS A 62 -5.37 -9.55 -4.58
CA LYS A 62 -4.14 -8.75 -4.73
C LYS A 62 -3.98 -7.74 -3.59
N LEU A 63 -5.07 -7.07 -3.20
CA LEU A 63 -5.08 -6.13 -2.08
C LEU A 63 -4.75 -6.82 -0.75
N LEU A 64 -5.34 -7.99 -0.48
CA LEU A 64 -5.05 -8.77 0.73
C LEU A 64 -3.60 -9.24 0.76
N LYS A 65 -3.05 -9.68 -0.38
CA LYS A 65 -1.62 -10.03 -0.49
C LYS A 65 -0.73 -8.83 -0.21
N TYR A 66 -1.03 -7.67 -0.80
CA TYR A 66 -0.29 -6.44 -0.55
C TYR A 66 -0.35 -6.02 0.92
N TYR A 67 -1.53 -6.07 1.54
CA TYR A 67 -1.71 -5.79 2.96
C TYR A 67 -0.88 -6.74 3.83
N GLY A 68 -0.87 -8.04 3.54
CA GLY A 68 -0.04 -9.01 4.25
C GLY A 68 1.45 -8.69 4.16
N GLN A 69 1.93 -8.26 3.00
CA GLN A 69 3.32 -7.83 2.82
C GLN A 69 3.63 -6.57 3.64
N LEU A 70 2.72 -5.60 3.72
CA LEU A 70 2.89 -4.41 4.56
C LEU A 70 2.95 -4.76 6.06
N VAL A 71 2.09 -5.66 6.53
CA VAL A 71 2.11 -6.12 7.93
C VAL A 71 3.41 -6.86 8.24
N TYR A 72 3.86 -7.72 7.32
CA TYR A 72 5.15 -8.41 7.46
C TYR A 72 6.30 -7.41 7.51
N LEU A 73 6.31 -6.42 6.62
CA LEU A 73 7.28 -5.33 6.63
C LEU A 73 7.24 -4.57 7.97
N GLY A 74 6.06 -4.21 8.47
CA GLY A 74 5.92 -3.56 9.78
C GLY A 74 6.41 -4.40 10.97
N SER A 75 6.49 -5.72 10.83
CA SER A 75 7.08 -6.60 11.84
C SER A 75 8.61 -6.69 11.77
N LYS A 76 9.21 -6.33 10.62
CA LYS A 76 10.64 -6.37 10.37
C LYS A 76 11.31 -5.02 10.61
N PHE A 77 10.65 -3.94 10.24
CA PHE A 77 11.19 -2.60 10.34
C PHE A 77 10.55 -1.87 11.53
N PRO A 78 11.34 -1.31 12.47
CA PRO A 78 10.78 -0.47 13.53
C PRO A 78 10.15 0.77 12.89
N ILE A 79 8.83 0.91 13.04
CA ILE A 79 8.06 2.06 12.55
C ILE A 79 8.25 3.21 13.56
N ASP A 80 9.48 3.71 13.68
CA ASP A 80 9.79 4.92 14.43
C ASP A 80 9.96 6.10 13.47
N GLU A 81 9.68 7.32 13.95
CA GLU A 81 9.72 8.58 13.19
C GLU A 81 11.05 8.85 12.46
N HIS A 82 12.12 8.13 12.83
CA HIS A 82 13.48 8.29 12.29
C HIS A 82 13.94 7.18 11.35
N HIS A 83 13.24 6.04 11.25
CA HIS A 83 13.80 4.82 10.63
C HIS A 83 13.22 4.50 9.24
N VAL A 84 11.90 4.36 9.07
CA VAL A 84 11.25 4.26 7.75
C VAL A 84 9.81 4.78 7.83
N CYS A 85 9.52 5.95 7.23
CA CYS A 85 8.14 6.41 7.06
C CYS A 85 7.60 5.93 5.70
N LEU A 86 6.83 4.83 5.70
CA LEU A 86 6.14 4.37 4.49
C LEU A 86 4.94 5.29 4.21
N CYS A 87 5.16 6.36 3.47
CA CYS A 87 4.10 7.31 3.11
C CYS A 87 3.07 6.66 2.15
N ILE A 88 1.95 6.21 2.70
CA ILE A 88 0.77 5.86 1.89
C ILE A 88 -0.05 7.12 1.70
N ARG A 89 0.16 7.82 0.57
CA ARG A 89 -0.67 8.96 0.21
C ARG A 89 -2.01 8.47 -0.33
N LEU A 90 -3.05 8.55 0.51
CA LEU A 90 -4.43 8.31 0.11
C LEU A 90 -5.04 9.60 -0.42
N SER A 91 -5.54 9.58 -1.65
CA SER A 91 -6.38 10.66 -2.14
C SER A 91 -7.71 10.68 -1.38
N GLN A 92 -8.16 11.88 -1.00
CA GLN A 92 -9.46 12.07 -0.37
C GLN A 92 -10.57 11.67 -1.37
N THR A 93 -11.43 10.70 -1.03
CA THR A 93 -12.73 10.59 -1.69
C THR A 93 -13.56 11.76 -1.16
N LYS A 94 -14.00 12.64 -2.06
CA LYS A 94 -14.95 13.69 -1.71
C LYS A 94 -16.21 12.99 -1.20
N ASN A 95 -16.49 13.17 0.09
CA ASN A 95 -17.66 12.61 0.76
C ASN A 95 -18.94 12.97 -0.01
N LEU A 96 -19.85 11.99 -0.08
CA LEU A 96 -21.24 12.19 -0.46
C LEU A 96 -21.84 13.31 0.40
N VAL A 97 -22.16 14.45 -0.22
CA VAL A 97 -23.01 15.47 0.38
C VAL A 97 -24.45 15.10 0.07
N GLU A 98 -25.07 14.45 1.05
CA GLU A 98 -26.40 14.75 1.59
C GLU A 98 -27.34 15.55 0.66
N ARG A 99 -28.25 14.88 -0.04
CA ARG A 99 -29.46 15.51 -0.61
C ARG A 99 -30.67 14.61 -0.44
N TYR A 100 -31.40 14.81 0.66
CA TYR A 100 -32.83 14.51 0.75
C TYR A 100 -33.59 15.84 0.79
N PRO A 101 -34.53 16.10 -0.13
CA PRO A 101 -35.47 17.20 0.03
C PRO A 101 -36.56 16.83 1.04
N SER A 102 -36.98 17.83 1.81
CA SER A 102 -38.06 17.80 2.82
C SER A 102 -39.44 17.51 2.24
#